data_AF-A0A928FNL4-F1
#
_entry.id   AF-A0A928FNL4-F1
#
_cell.length_a   1.000
_cell.length_b   1.000
_cell.length_c   1.000
_cell.angle_alpha   90.00
_cell.angle_beta   90.00
_cell.angle_gamma   90.00
#
_symmetry.space_group_name_H-M   'P 1'
#
loop_
_entity.id
_entity.type
_entity.pdbx_description
1 polymer ?
#
loop_
_entity_poly.entity_id
_entity_poly.type
_entity_poly.pdbx_seq_one_letter_code
_entity_poly.pdbx_strand_id
1 'polypeptide(L)' 'MRRLIGKAIMDIGEEATIIWPDGKRLEAEYVDTFGYDHILKAKEDGREIRLTNRYIARMGILVVKKK' A
#
# COMPACT_ATOMS: atom_id res chain seq x y z
N MET A 1 9.64 11.25 1.67
CA MET A 1 10.37 10.63 0.55
C MET A 1 9.33 9.98 -0.33
N ARG A 2 9.15 10.47 -1.55
CA ARG A 2 8.09 9.99 -2.44
C ARG A 2 8.45 8.65 -3.06
N ARG A 3 7.52 7.71 -3.02
CA ARG A 3 7.66 6.38 -3.63
C ARG A 3 6.45 6.06 -4.48
N LEU A 4 6.69 5.36 -5.58
CA LEU A 4 5.63 4.78 -6.41
C LEU A 4 5.23 3.43 -5.80
N ILE A 5 3.98 3.31 -5.37
CA ILE A 5 3.37 2.09 -4.83
C ILE A 5 2.21 1.70 -5.75
N GLY A 6 2.43 0.67 -6.57
CA GLY A 6 1.56 0.35 -7.70
C GLY A 6 1.50 1.51 -8.69
N LYS A 7 0.42 2.28 -8.63
CA LYS A 7 0.18 3.49 -9.44
C LYS A 7 0.08 4.77 -8.61
N ALA A 8 0.14 4.68 -7.28
CA ALA A 8 0.07 5.83 -6.39
C ALA A 8 1.47 6.35 -6.05
N ILE A 9 1.65 7.67 -6.09
CA ILE A 9 2.85 8.32 -5.55
C ILE A 9 2.52 8.77 -4.12
N MET A 10 3.27 8.25 -3.16
CA MET A 10 3.00 8.45 -1.73
C MET A 10 4.26 8.83 -0.95
N ASP A 11 4.07 9.61 0.11
CA ASP A 11 5.04 9.89 1.16
C ASP A 11 4.75 9.06 2.43
N ILE A 12 5.77 8.75 3.22
CA ILE A 12 5.61 8.09 4.53
C ILE A 12 4.70 8.95 5.41
N GLY A 13 3.75 8.32 6.10
CA GLY A 13 2.69 8.95 6.89
C GLY A 13 1.38 9.16 6.12
N GLU A 14 1.37 8.97 4.80
CA GLU A 14 0.15 9.16 4.01
C GLU A 14 -0.77 7.93 4.06
N GLU A 15 -2.08 8.20 4.08
CA GLU A 15 -3.11 7.17 4.08
C GLU A 15 -3.39 6.62 2.68
N ALA A 16 -3.64 5.33 2.60
CA ALA A 16 -4.09 4.64 1.40
C ALA A 16 -5.24 3.67 1.68
N THR A 17 -6.00 3.39 0.64
CA THR A 17 -6.87 2.24 0.54
C THR A 17 -6.21 1.19 -0.34
N ILE A 18 -6.00 0.00 0.21
CA ILE A 18 -5.58 -1.19 -0.53
C ILE A 18 -6.85 -1.91 -0.99
N ILE A 19 -6.94 -2.20 -2.28
CA ILE A 19 -8.09 -2.89 -2.89
C ILE A 19 -7.55 -4.17 -3.55
N TRP A 20 -8.01 -5.32 -3.08
CA TRP A 20 -7.67 -6.62 -3.65
C TRP A 20 -8.57 -6.96 -4.86
N PRO A 21 -8.17 -7.94 -5.70
CA PRO A 21 -8.93 -8.31 -6.90
C PRO A 21 -10.33 -8.85 -6.62
N ASP A 22 -10.54 -9.41 -5.44
CA ASP A 22 -11.85 -9.87 -4.95
C ASP A 22 -12.77 -8.71 -4.50
N GLY A 23 -12.28 -7.47 -4.58
CA GLY A 23 -13.00 -6.27 -4.16
C GLY A 23 -12.85 -5.94 -2.68
N LYS A 24 -12.16 -6.77 -1.89
CA LYS A 24 -11.88 -6.46 -0.48
C LYS A 24 -11.09 -5.15 -0.40
N ARG A 25 -11.43 -4.33 0.60
CA ARG A 25 -10.78 -3.04 0.86
C ARG A 25 -10.20 -3.02 2.26
N LEU A 26 -9.08 -2.33 2.42
CA LEU A 26 -8.45 -2.11 3.72
C LEU A 26 -7.81 -0.73 3.73
N GLU A 27 -8.07 0.02 4.80
CA GLU A 27 -7.39 1.28 5.05
C GLU A 27 -6.04 1.02 5.72
N ALA A 28 -5.00 1.69 5.22
CA ALA A 28 -3.66 1.58 5.76
C ALA A 28 -2.92 2.92 5.68
N GLU A 29 -1.87 3.05 6.48
CA GLU A 29 -0.90 4.14 6.40
C GLU A 29 0.39 3.62 5.76
N TYR A 30 1.00 4.39 4.85
CA TYR A 30 2.29 4.04 4.31
C TYR A 30 3.39 4.43 5.28
N VAL A 31 4.12 3.46 5.83
CA VAL A 31 5.02 3.71 6.98
C VAL A 31 6.50 3.63 6.63
N ASP A 32 6.91 2.75 5.71
CA ASP A 32 8.33 2.61 5.37
C ASP A 32 8.57 1.85 4.06
N THR A 33 9.83 1.76 3.63
CA THR A 33 10.31 0.91 2.55
C THR A 33 11.52 0.09 2.99
N PHE A 34 11.45 -1.24 2.86
CA PHE A 34 12.61 -2.11 3.07
C PHE A 34 12.96 -2.84 1.78
N GLY A 35 14.09 -2.47 1.16
CA GLY A 35 14.46 -2.99 -0.16
C GLY A 35 13.42 -2.63 -1.23
N TYR A 36 12.71 -3.64 -1.75
CA TYR A 36 11.63 -3.47 -2.72
C TYR A 36 10.22 -3.51 -2.10
N ASP A 37 10.12 -3.77 -0.79
CA ASP A 37 8.85 -3.86 -0.09
C ASP A 37 8.40 -2.48 0.38
N HIS A 38 7.19 -2.11 -0.02
CA HIS A 38 6.43 -1.02 0.58
C HIS A 38 5.70 -1.55 1.80
N ILE A 39 5.97 -0.95 2.95
CA ILE A 39 5.38 -1.34 4.24
C ILE A 39 4.20 -0.41 4.49
N LEU A 40 3.01 -0.98 4.51
CA LEU A 40 1.78 -0.31 4.92
C LEU A 40 1.29 -0.91 6.23
N LYS A 41 0.75 -0.09 7.12
CA LYS A 41 0.18 -0.53 8.38
C LYS A 41 -1.33 -0.41 8.34
N ALA A 42 -2.04 -1.53 8.49
CA ALA A 42 -3.49 -1.56 8.51
C ALA A 42 -4.03 -0.73 9.68
N LYS A 43 -5.05 0.10 9.41
CA LYS A 43 -5.64 0.97 10.45
C LYS A 43 -6.53 0.24 11.44
N GLU A 44 -7.13 -0.87 11.02
CA GLU A 44 -8.07 -1.64 11.85
C GLU A 44 -7.37 -2.38 13.00
N ASP A 45 -6.26 -3.06 12.71
CA ASP A 45 -5.60 -3.99 13.64
C ASP A 45 -4.09 -3.70 13.82
N GLY A 46 -3.55 -2.70 13.11
CA GLY A 46 -2.13 -2.36 13.16
C GLY A 46 -1.21 -3.35 12.44
N ARG A 47 -1.75 -4.33 11.70
CA ARG A 47 -0.97 -5.35 11.01
C ARG A 47 -0.11 -4.73 9.89
N GLU A 48 1.15 -5.16 9.80
CA GLU A 48 2.01 -4.82 8.67
C GLU A 48 1.62 -5.58 7.40
N ILE A 49 1.56 -4.85 6.31
CA ILE A 49 1.28 -5.34 4.96
C ILE A 49 2.47 -4.94 4.10
N ARG A 50 3.17 -5.93 3.56
CA ARG A 50 4.34 -5.72 2.72
C ARG A 50 3.96 -6.00 1.28
N LEU A 51 4.14 -4.99 0.42
CA LEU A 51 3.81 -5.09 -1.00
C LEU A 51 4.98 -4.62 -1.84
N THR A 52 5.45 -5.46 -2.76
CA THR A 52 6.32 -5.00 -3.84
C THR A 52 5.50 -4.52 -5.03
N ASN A 53 6.03 -3.59 -5.82
CA ASN A 53 5.39 -3.19 -7.09
C ASN A 53 5.15 -4.37 -8.04
N ARG A 54 6.06 -5.35 -8.05
CA ARG A 54 5.90 -6.57 -8.85
C ARG A 54 4.70 -7.39 -8.38
N TYR A 55 4.53 -7.56 -7.07
CA TYR A 55 3.41 -8.31 -6.50
C TYR A 55 2.09 -7.58 -6.73
N ILE A 56 2.04 -6.27 -6.53
CA ILE A 56 0.87 -5.44 -6.80
C ILE A 56 0.40 -5.62 -8.24
N ALA A 57 1.32 -5.47 -9.21
CA ALA A 57 1.00 -5.62 -10.63
C ALA A 57 0.57 -7.04 -11.00
N ARG A 58 1.27 -8.06 -10.49
CA ARG A 58 0.98 -9.47 -10.78
C ARG A 58 -0.39 -9.90 -10.26
N MET A 59 -0.76 -9.43 -9.06
CA MET A 59 -2.01 -9.81 -8.42
C MET A 59 -3.17 -8.92 -8.85
N GLY A 60 -2.93 -7.75 -9.45
CA GLY A 60 -4.00 -6.79 -9.77
C GLY A 60 -4.50 -6.02 -8.54
N ILE A 61 -3.63 -5.82 -7.54
CA ILE A 61 -3.93 -5.00 -6.36
C ILE A 61 -3.91 -3.52 -6.76
N LEU A 62 -4.83 -2.74 -6.21
CA LEU A 62 -4.82 -1.29 -6.36
C LEU A 62 -4.46 -0.65 -5.02
N VAL A 63 -3.55 0.32 -5.06
CA VAL A 63 -3.22 1.18 -3.93
C VAL A 63 -3.67 2.58 -4.31
N VAL A 64 -4.60 3.14 -3.55
CA VAL A 64 -5.21 4.44 -3.81
C VAL A 64 -4.90 5.38 -2.64
N LYS A 65 -4.20 6.48 -2.92
CA LYS A 65 -3.92 7.52 -1.92
C LYS A 65 -5.23 8.19 -1.48
N LYS A 66 -5.45 8.30 -0.18
CA LYS A 66 -6.57 9.05 0.41
C LYS A 66 -6.23 10.54 0.38
N LYS A 67 -7.21 11.39 0.05
CA LYS A 67 -7.05 12.85 -0.01
C LYS A 67 -7.13 13.48 1.37
#